data_AF-A0A925W9Z3-F1
#
_entry.id   AF-A0A925W9Z3-F1
#
_cell.length_a   1.000
_cell.length_b   1.000
_cell.length_c   1.000
_cell.angle_alpha   90.00
_cell.angle_beta   90.00
_cell.angle_gamma   90.00
#
_symmetry.space_group_name_H-M   'P 1'
#
loop_
_entity.id
_entity.type
_entity.pdbx_description
1 polymer ?
#
loop_
_entity_poly.entity_id
_entity_poly.type
_entity_poly.pdbx_seq_one_letter_code
_entity_poly.pdbx_strand_id
1 'polypeptide(L)'
;MILVDVLSAALLLVGAAQCLLGALGLVRLPSLLSRLQAATKPQTLGLLLILVGAALRVPLNSAVTLLLVAVFQVITAPVIAQIVARSVYRSGAVQPQRLVVDELARRMPPPDER
;
A
#
# COMPACT_ATOMS: atom_id res chain seq x y z
N MET A 1 1.76 14.45 -30.34
CA MET A 1 2.88 14.55 -29.36
C MET A 1 2.48 15.32 -28.11
N ILE A 2 2.03 16.58 -28.17
CA ILE A 2 1.74 17.38 -26.96
C ILE A 2 0.67 16.77 -26.01
N LEU A 3 -0.39 16.15 -26.55
CA LEU A 3 -1.46 15.58 -25.71
C LEU A 3 -0.98 14.41 -24.83
N VAL A 4 -0.18 13.50 -25.40
CA VAL A 4 0.42 12.38 -24.66
C VAL A 4 1.37 12.92 -23.60
N ASP A 5 2.06 14.01 -23.90
CA ASP A 5 3.00 14.62 -22.99
C ASP A 5 2.34 15.19 -21.74
N VAL A 6 1.26 15.94 -21.92
CA VAL A 6 0.44 16.49 -20.84
C VAL A 6 -0.20 15.38 -20.03
N LEU A 7 -0.72 14.34 -20.70
CA LEU A 7 -1.35 13.20 -20.03
C LEU A 7 -0.34 12.44 -19.15
N SER A 8 0.83 12.09 -19.68
CA SER A 8 1.90 11.46 -18.91
C SER A 8 2.33 12.32 -17.72
N ALA A 9 2.50 13.63 -17.91
CA ALA A 9 2.87 14.53 -16.82
C ALA A 9 1.81 14.57 -15.72
N ALA A 10 0.53 14.65 -16.08
CA ALA A 10 -0.58 14.62 -15.13
C ALA A 10 -0.61 13.30 -14.33
N LEU A 11 -0.46 12.16 -15.01
CA LEU A 11 -0.43 10.83 -14.37
C LEU A 11 0.73 10.70 -13.38
N LEU A 12 1.92 11.16 -13.77
CA LEU A 12 3.11 11.13 -12.91
C LEU A 12 2.93 12.03 -11.68
N LEU A 13 2.39 13.24 -11.84
CA LEU A 13 2.15 14.17 -10.73
C LEU A 13 1.10 13.64 -9.76
N VAL A 14 -0.03 13.14 -10.25
CA VAL A 14 -1.07 12.56 -9.40
C VAL A 14 -0.54 11.29 -8.70
N GLY A 15 0.22 10.46 -9.42
CA GLY A 15 0.84 9.27 -8.83
C GLY A 15 1.86 9.62 -7.74
N ALA A 16 2.70 10.63 -7.96
CA ALA A 16 3.64 11.14 -6.96
C ALA A 16 2.92 11.70 -5.73
N ALA A 17 1.83 12.45 -5.91
CA ALA A 17 1.00 12.94 -4.81
C ALA A 17 0.38 11.79 -4.00
N GLN A 18 -0.10 10.73 -4.64
CA GLN A 18 -0.61 9.54 -3.97
C GLN A 18 0.48 8.80 -3.17
N CYS A 19 1.69 8.67 -3.73
CA CYS A 19 2.85 8.12 -3.00
C CYS A 19 3.20 8.96 -1.77
N LEU A 20 3.17 10.29 -1.90
CA LEU A 20 3.40 11.21 -0.78
C LEU A 20 2.32 11.06 0.30
N LEU A 21 1.04 10.96 -0.08
CA LEU A 21 -0.05 10.72 0.85
C LEU A 21 0.09 9.38 1.57
N GLY A 22 0.56 8.33 0.88
CA GLY A 22 0.87 7.03 1.48
C GLY A 22 1.98 7.13 2.54
N ALA A 23 3.06 7.85 2.21
CA ALA A 23 4.16 8.10 3.16
C ALA A 23 3.72 8.96 4.36
N LEU A 24 2.93 10.00 4.13
CA LEU A 24 2.36 10.82 5.20
C LEU A 24 1.41 10.02 6.09
N GLY A 25 0.58 9.16 5.51
CA GLY A 25 -0.28 8.22 6.24
C GLY A 25 0.53 7.28 7.11
N LEU A 26 1.68 6.80 6.62
CA LEU A 26 2.60 5.96 7.39
C LEU A 26 3.23 6.72 8.57
N VAL A 27 3.53 8.02 8.45
CA VAL A 27 4.16 8.78 9.56
C VAL A 27 3.12 9.28 10.56
N ARG A 28 1.95 9.72 10.09
CA ARG A 28 0.97 10.45 10.90
C ARG A 28 0.01 9.55 11.67
N LEU A 29 -0.20 8.31 11.22
CA LEU A 29 -1.16 7.42 11.87
C LEU A 29 -0.57 6.72 13.11
N PRO A 30 -1.32 6.69 14.22
CA PRO A 30 -0.81 6.23 15.50
C PRO A 30 -0.93 4.72 15.74
N SER A 31 -1.72 3.98 14.95
CA SER A 31 -1.85 2.51 15.05
C SER A 31 -1.19 1.83 13.86
N LEU A 32 -0.51 0.70 14.10
CA LEU A 32 0.17 -0.05 13.03
C LEU A 32 -0.79 -0.55 11.95
N LEU A 33 -2.00 -0.99 12.32
CA LEU A 33 -3.02 -1.44 11.38
C LEU A 33 -3.55 -0.29 10.52
N SER A 34 -3.78 0.89 11.10
CA SER A 34 -4.17 2.08 10.32
C SER A 34 -3.03 2.55 9.41
N ARG A 35 -1.78 2.51 9.88
CA ARG A 35 -0.58 2.81 9.08
C ARG A 35 -0.46 1.90 7.87
N LEU A 36 -0.66 0.59 8.03
CA LEU A 36 -0.63 -0.38 6.93
C LEU A 36 -1.69 -0.05 5.86
N GLN A 37 -2.91 0.26 6.28
CA GLN A 37 -3.98 0.58 5.32
C GLN A 37 -3.76 1.92 4.61
N ALA A 38 -3.24 2.92 5.32
CA ALA A 38 -2.98 4.23 4.75
C ALA A 38 -1.72 4.28 3.89
N ALA A 39 -0.74 3.41 4.15
CA ALA A 39 0.41 3.25 3.27
C ALA A 39 0.02 2.47 2.02
N THR A 40 -0.65 1.32 2.17
CA THR A 40 -0.88 0.41 1.04
C THR A 40 -1.84 0.95 -0.01
N LYS A 41 -3.00 1.54 0.35
CA LYS A 41 -4.02 1.94 -0.64
C LYS A 41 -3.58 3.11 -1.55
N PRO A 42 -3.07 4.24 -1.03
CA PRO A 42 -2.60 5.34 -1.87
C PRO A 42 -1.33 4.95 -2.61
N GLN A 43 -0.44 4.15 -2.01
CA GLN A 43 0.82 3.77 -2.65
C GLN A 43 0.63 2.82 -3.84
N THR A 44 -0.30 1.86 -3.78
CA THR A 44 -0.58 0.98 -4.93
C THR A 44 -1.20 1.75 -6.08
N LEU A 45 -2.16 2.64 -5.81
CA LEU A 45 -2.72 3.55 -6.81
C LEU A 45 -1.65 4.48 -7.40
N GLY A 46 -0.84 5.10 -6.54
CA GLY A 46 0.23 6.01 -6.97
C GLY A 46 1.24 5.35 -7.89
N LEU A 47 1.69 4.14 -7.55
CA LEU A 47 2.60 3.38 -8.40
C LEU A 47 1.95 2.99 -9.73
N LEU A 48 0.69 2.52 -9.73
CA LEU A 48 -0.03 2.18 -10.95
C LEU A 48 -0.13 3.39 -11.90
N LEU A 49 -0.48 4.57 -11.38
CA LEU A 49 -0.53 5.81 -12.17
C LEU A 49 0.84 6.17 -12.75
N ILE A 50 1.90 6.04 -11.97
CA ILE A 50 3.28 6.30 -12.44
C ILE A 50 3.66 5.32 -13.55
N LEU A 51 3.37 4.03 -13.39
CA LEU A 51 3.68 2.99 -14.37
C LEU A 51 2.93 3.21 -15.68
N VAL A 52 1.64 3.59 -15.62
CA VAL A 52 0.86 3.93 -16.83
C VAL A 52 1.40 5.21 -17.49
N GLY A 53 1.69 6.25 -16.71
CA GLY A 53 2.26 7.50 -17.24
C GLY A 53 3.63 7.29 -17.89
N ALA A 54 4.45 6.42 -17.32
CA ALA A 54 5.73 6.00 -17.87
C ALA A 54 5.55 5.14 -19.13
N ALA A 55 4.66 4.15 -19.13
CA ALA A 55 4.41 3.26 -20.26
C ALA A 55 4.02 4.00 -21.55
N LEU A 56 3.37 5.17 -21.44
CA LEU A 56 3.06 6.05 -22.56
C LEU A 56 4.31 6.71 -23.21
N ARG A 57 5.45 6.73 -22.52
CA ARG A 57 6.71 7.35 -22.96
C ARG A 57 7.79 6.35 -23.36
N VAL A 58 7.72 5.10 -22.89
CA VAL A 58 8.76 4.10 -23.14
C VAL A 58 8.37 3.21 -24.33
N PRO A 59 9.33 2.71 -25.13
CA PRO A 59 9.07 1.69 -26.14
C PRO A 59 8.39 0.43 -25.57
N LEU A 60 7.60 -0.26 -26.42
CA LEU A 60 6.78 -1.42 -26.06
C LEU A 60 7.55 -2.55 -25.36
N ASN A 61 8.83 -2.74 -25.69
CA ASN A 61 9.68 -3.75 -25.03
C ASN A 61 9.85 -3.45 -23.53
N SER A 62 9.94 -2.19 -23.14
CA SER A 62 10.03 -1.78 -21.74
C SER A 62 8.67 -1.76 -21.04
N ALA A 63 7.57 -1.64 -21.77
CA ALA A 63 6.21 -1.71 -21.23
C ALA A 63 5.90 -3.08 -20.59
N VAL A 64 6.48 -4.17 -21.12
CA VAL A 64 6.36 -5.51 -20.54
C VAL A 64 7.00 -5.58 -19.15
N THR A 65 8.17 -4.96 -18.97
CA THR A 65 8.83 -4.88 -17.66
C THR A 65 8.01 -4.07 -16.66
N LEU A 66 7.45 -2.93 -17.09
CA LEU A 66 6.56 -2.08 -16.28
C LEU A 66 5.30 -2.84 -15.83
N LEU A 67 4.73 -3.66 -16.71
CA LEU A 67 3.59 -4.53 -16.39
C LEU A 67 3.96 -5.58 -15.33
N LEU A 68 5.12 -6.23 -15.46
CA LEU A 68 5.61 -7.16 -14.44
C LEU A 68 5.72 -6.47 -13.08
N VAL A 69 6.31 -5.27 -13.03
CA VAL A 69 6.43 -4.49 -11.79
C VAL A 69 5.05 -4.21 -11.18
N ALA A 70 4.06 -3.83 -12.00
CA ALA A 70 2.69 -3.60 -11.53
C ALA A 70 2.09 -4.86 -10.89
N VAL A 71 2.19 -6.00 -11.57
CA VAL A 71 1.63 -7.28 -11.11
C VAL A 71 2.30 -7.72 -9.82
N PHE A 72 3.64 -7.70 -9.77
CA PHE A 72 4.39 -8.03 -8.56
C PHE A 72 3.99 -7.13 -7.40
N GLN A 73 3.90 -5.81 -7.60
CA GLN A 73 3.51 -4.90 -6.52
C GLN A 73 2.11 -5.20 -5.97
N VAL A 74 1.14 -5.45 -6.85
CA VAL A 74 -0.25 -5.72 -6.46
C VAL A 74 -0.36 -7.02 -5.66
N ILE A 75 0.51 -8.00 -5.90
CA ILE A 75 0.56 -9.26 -5.14
C ILE A 75 1.36 -9.08 -3.84
N THR A 76 2.53 -8.44 -3.90
CA THR A 76 3.44 -8.28 -2.77
C THR A 76 2.85 -7.40 -1.66
N ALA A 77 2.20 -6.30 -2.01
CA ALA A 77 1.61 -5.38 -1.04
C ALA A 77 0.60 -6.05 -0.06
N PRO A 78 -0.43 -6.80 -0.52
CA PRO A 78 -1.35 -7.48 0.38
C PRO A 78 -0.71 -8.64 1.15
N VAL A 79 0.25 -9.36 0.56
CA VAL A 79 0.97 -10.44 1.26
C VAL A 79 1.75 -9.88 2.45
N ILE A 80 2.51 -8.79 2.25
CA ILE A 80 3.23 -8.10 3.33
C ILE A 80 2.23 -7.60 4.38
N ALA A 81 1.15 -6.96 3.96
CA ALA A 81 0.14 -6.44 4.89
C ALA A 81 -0.46 -7.54 5.77
N GLN A 82 -0.76 -8.71 5.21
CA GLN A 82 -1.29 -9.88 5.94
C GLN A 82 -0.29 -10.46 6.94
N ILE A 83 0.99 -10.57 6.55
CA ILE A 83 2.05 -11.10 7.42
C ILE A 83 2.30 -10.13 8.58
N VAL A 84 2.43 -8.83 8.30
CA VAL A 84 2.64 -7.81 9.33
C VAL A 84 1.44 -7.73 10.27
N ALA A 85 0.21 -7.76 9.75
CA ALA A 85 -1.00 -7.75 10.58
C ALA A 85 -1.04 -8.95 11.55
N ARG A 86 -0.72 -10.16 11.08
CA ARG A 86 -0.64 -11.35 11.94
C ARG A 86 0.48 -11.25 12.98
N SER A 87 1.65 -10.72 12.58
CA SER A 87 2.79 -10.52 13.48
C SER A 87 2.44 -9.55 14.61
N VAL A 88 1.86 -8.39 14.27
CA VAL A 88 1.42 -7.38 15.24
C VAL A 88 0.38 -7.93 16.20
N TYR A 89 -0.56 -8.75 15.71
CA TYR A 89 -1.57 -9.37 16.56
C TYR A 89 -0.96 -10.39 17.54
N ARG A 90 -0.01 -11.22 17.07
CA ARG A 90 0.65 -12.24 17.92
C ARG A 90 1.64 -11.66 18.91
N SER A 91 2.26 -10.51 18.61
CA SER A 91 3.21 -9.85 19.51
C SER A 91 2.55 -9.01 20.60
N GLY A 92 1.22 -8.91 20.63
CA GLY A 92 0.50 -8.06 21.58
C GLY A 92 0.69 -6.56 21.32
N ALA A 93 1.32 -6.18 20.20
CA ALA A 93 1.54 -4.78 19.81
C ALA A 93 0.27 -4.08 19.27
N VAL A 94 -0.86 -4.78 19.31
CA VAL A 94 -2.18 -4.23 19.03
C VAL A 94 -2.58 -3.36 20.21
N GLN A 95 -2.87 -2.08 19.96
CA GLN A 95 -3.32 -1.13 20.99
C GLN A 95 -4.83 -1.34 21.24
N PRO A 96 -5.26 -2.05 22.30
CA PRO A 96 -6.67 -2.42 22.47
C PRO A 96 -7.56 -1.19 22.64
N GLN A 97 -7.02 -0.10 23.20
CA GLN A 97 -7.76 1.16 23.38
C GLN A 97 -8.14 1.84 22.05
N ARG A 98 -7.57 1.42 20.92
CA ARG A 98 -7.89 1.94 19.57
C ARG A 98 -8.83 1.04 18.78
N LEU A 99 -9.23 -0.13 19.30
CA LEU A 99 -10.22 -0.99 18.68
C LEU A 99 -11.57 -0.80 19.39
N VAL A 100 -12.59 -0.36 18.63
CA VAL A 100 -13.97 -0.29 19.15
C VAL A 100 -14.55 -1.70 19.30
N VAL A 101 -14.18 -2.62 18.40
CA VAL A 101 -14.59 -4.02 18.43
C VAL A 101 -13.39 -4.89 18.04
N ASP A 102 -13.06 -5.87 18.89
CA ASP A 102 -12.11 -6.93 18.57
C ASP A 102 -12.83 -8.29 18.67
N GLU A 103 -13.29 -8.81 17.53
CA GLU A 103 -13.86 -10.16 17.46
C GLU A 103 -12.81 -11.27 17.44
N LEU A 104 -11.57 -10.94 17.05
CA LEU A 104 -10.49 -11.91 16.96
C LEU A 104 -10.01 -12.31 18.35
N ALA A 105 -10.04 -11.38 19.31
CA ALA A 105 -9.72 -11.64 20.71
C ALA A 105 -10.63 -12.72 21.32
N ARG A 106 -11.92 -12.73 20.93
CA ARG A 106 -12.88 -13.75 21.38
C ARG A 106 -12.61 -15.15 20.83
N ARG A 107 -11.80 -15.27 19.77
CA ARG A 107 -11.46 -16.55 19.13
C ARG A 107 -10.05 -17.03 19.45
N MET A 108 -9.24 -16.23 20.14
CA MET A 108 -7.87 -16.58 20.52
C MET A 108 -7.81 -16.94 22.02
N PRO A 109 -7.06 -17.99 22.43
CA PRO A 109 -6.86 -18.29 23.85
C PRO A 109 -6.20 -17.11 24.57
N PRO A 110 -6.53 -16.86 25.85
CA PRO A 110 -5.94 -15.76 26.61
C PRO A 110 -4.40 -15.89 26.66
N PRO A 111 -3.65 -14.77 26.70
CA PRO A 111 -2.19 -14.76 26.63
C PRO A 111 -1.46 -15.55 27.73
N ASP A 112 -2.16 -15.89 28.81
CA ASP A 112 -1.62 -16.49 30.05
C ASP A 112 -1.56 -18.04 30.02
N GLU A 113 -1.94 -18.68 28.91
CA GLU A 113 -1.89 -20.15 28.74
C GLU A 113 -0.76 -20.63 27.79
N ARG A 114 0.36 -19.88 27.65
CA ARG A 114 1.50 -20.31 26.83
C ARG A 114 2.82 -20.35 27.57
#